data_AF-A0A8T2YLY1-F1
#
_entry.id   AF-A0A8T2YLY1-F1
#
_cell.length_a   1.000
_cell.length_b   1.000
_cell.length_c   1.000
_cell.angle_alpha   90.00
_cell.angle_beta   90.00
_cell.angle_gamma   90.00
#
_symmetry.space_group_name_H-M   'P 1'
#
loop_
_entity.id
_entity.type
_entity.pdbx_description
1 polymer ?
#
loop_
_entity_poly.entity_id
_entity_poly.type
_entity_poly.pdbx_seq_one_letter_code
_entity_poly.pdbx_strand_id
1 'polypeptide(L)'
;MDYTELHQSCLPNIYMHWSHSFNRHSSPINRCTNLIQTHTIIIASYKRIADSSVGQALKMAEEVILLDILGSSFGMRITLEEKGIEYEYKEENMLDKSPMLLQMNLVHKMVPVLIHNGKPICESLVILQYIDEVWKHKFPDLLTSDT
;
A
#
# COMPACT_ATOMS: atom_id res chain seq x y z
N MET A 1 -3.17 -24.07 1.62
CA MET A 1 -3.55 -22.66 1.88
C MET A 1 -4.22 -22.18 0.64
N ASP A 2 -5.54 -22.05 0.71
CA ASP A 2 -6.45 -21.98 -0.43
C ASP A 2 -6.72 -20.50 -0.78
N TYR A 3 -6.66 -20.14 -2.07
CA TYR A 3 -6.81 -18.77 -2.58
C TYR A 3 -8.24 -18.21 -2.41
N THR A 4 -9.17 -19.03 -1.94
CA THR A 4 -10.58 -18.74 -1.74
C THR A 4 -10.87 -17.89 -0.50
N GLU A 5 -10.04 -17.97 0.55
CA GLU A 5 -10.35 -17.30 1.83
C GLU A 5 -9.97 -15.81 1.88
N LEU A 6 -8.97 -15.37 1.10
CA LEU A 6 -8.58 -13.94 1.04
C LEU A 6 -9.55 -13.09 0.19
N HIS A 7 -10.34 -13.71 -0.68
CA HIS A 7 -11.18 -12.98 -1.63
C HIS A 7 -12.57 -12.62 -1.09
N GLN A 8 -12.96 -13.17 0.06
CA GLN A 8 -14.27 -12.90 0.68
C GLN A 8 -14.30 -11.68 1.60
N SER A 9 -13.16 -11.26 2.16
CA SER A 9 -13.10 -10.08 3.06
C SER A 9 -13.14 -8.74 2.32
N CYS A 10 -12.86 -8.71 1.02
CA CYS A 10 -12.74 -7.48 0.22
C CYS A 10 -13.93 -7.18 -0.71
N LEU A 11 -14.98 -8.02 -0.72
CA LEU A 11 -16.11 -7.80 -1.63
C LEU A 11 -17.04 -6.71 -1.08
N PRO A 12 -17.36 -5.65 -1.86
CA PRO A 12 -18.30 -4.61 -1.43
C PRO A 12 -19.66 -5.20 -1.07
N ASN A 13 -20.30 -4.69 -0.02
CA ASN A 13 -21.60 -5.16 0.51
C ASN A 13 -22.72 -5.24 -0.56
N ILE A 14 -22.61 -4.44 -1.62
CA ILE A 14 -23.50 -4.42 -2.79
C ILE A 14 -23.45 -5.75 -3.58
N TYR A 15 -22.28 -6.40 -3.62
CA TYR A 15 -22.08 -7.68 -4.31
C TYR A 15 -22.86 -8.81 -3.64
N MET A 16 -22.88 -8.82 -2.31
CA MET A 16 -23.67 -9.77 -1.52
C MET A 16 -25.17 -9.61 -1.80
N HIS A 17 -25.68 -8.38 -1.78
CA HIS A 17 -27.12 -8.10 -1.98
C HIS A 17 -27.60 -8.44 -3.40
N TRP A 18 -26.77 -8.20 -4.43
CA TRP A 18 -27.11 -8.49 -5.82
C TRP A 18 -27.13 -10.00 -6.12
N SER A 19 -26.22 -10.77 -5.51
CA SER A 19 -26.14 -12.23 -5.68
C SER A 19 -27.38 -12.97 -5.16
N HIS A 20 -28.04 -12.45 -4.12
CA HIS A 20 -29.25 -13.02 -3.55
C HIS A 20 -30.49 -12.84 -4.45
N SER A 21 -30.56 -11.75 -5.23
CA SER A 21 -31.72 -11.46 -6.07
C SER A 21 -31.68 -12.20 -7.42
N PHE A 22 -30.48 -12.47 -7.96
CA PHE A 22 -30.30 -13.16 -9.24
C PHE A 22 -30.50 -14.68 -9.16
N ASN A 23 -30.39 -15.26 -7.97
CA ASN A 23 -30.41 -16.70 -7.71
C ASN A 23 -31.79 -17.39 -7.86
N ARG A 24 -32.87 -16.65 -8.12
CA ARG A 24 -34.25 -17.19 -8.03
C ARG A 24 -34.83 -17.74 -9.34
N HIS A 25 -34.22 -17.49 -10.51
CA HIS A 25 -34.86 -17.77 -11.81
C HIS A 25 -34.00 -18.48 -12.88
N SER A 26 -32.75 -18.88 -12.60
CA SER A 26 -31.83 -19.45 -13.61
C SER A 26 -31.52 -20.94 -13.40
N SER A 27 -31.48 -21.74 -14.47
CA SER A 27 -31.11 -23.17 -14.44
C SER A 27 -29.69 -23.38 -13.87
N PRO A 28 -29.38 -24.54 -13.24
CA PRO A 28 -28.12 -24.74 -12.51
C PRO A 28 -26.86 -24.53 -13.36
N ILE A 29 -26.88 -24.97 -14.63
CA ILE A 29 -25.75 -24.85 -15.58
C ILE A 29 -25.52 -23.39 -15.98
N ASN A 30 -26.60 -22.65 -16.28
CA ASN A 30 -26.52 -21.22 -16.64
C ASN A 30 -26.12 -20.35 -15.44
N ARG A 31 -26.28 -20.85 -14.22
CA ARG A 31 -25.92 -20.14 -12.99
C ARG A 31 -24.41 -20.10 -12.78
N CYS A 32 -23.74 -21.24 -12.95
CA CYS A 32 -22.28 -21.33 -12.83
C CYS A 32 -21.57 -20.57 -13.95
N THR A 33 -22.07 -20.66 -15.19
CA THR A 33 -21.45 -19.94 -16.33
C THR A 33 -21.62 -18.42 -16.20
N ASN A 34 -22.80 -17.93 -15.82
CA ASN A 34 -23.02 -16.50 -15.58
C ASN A 34 -22.18 -15.96 -14.41
N LEU A 35 -22.04 -16.74 -13.33
CA LEU A 35 -21.22 -16.34 -12.18
C LEU A 35 -19.74 -16.22 -12.58
N ILE A 36 -19.19 -17.21 -13.30
CA ILE A 36 -17.81 -17.20 -13.79
C ILE A 36 -17.60 -16.07 -14.79
N GLN A 37 -18.54 -15.85 -15.71
CA GLN A 37 -18.49 -14.75 -16.69
C GLN A 37 -18.47 -13.39 -15.98
N THR A 38 -19.34 -13.21 -14.98
CA THR A 38 -19.43 -11.97 -14.20
C THR A 38 -18.15 -11.74 -13.40
N HIS A 39 -17.62 -12.77 -12.74
CA HIS A 39 -16.33 -12.69 -12.04
C HIS A 39 -15.19 -12.30 -12.98
N THR A 40 -15.15 -12.89 -14.17
CA THR A 40 -14.13 -12.63 -15.18
C THR A 40 -14.21 -11.19 -15.68
N ILE A 41 -15.42 -10.66 -15.92
CA ILE A 41 -15.64 -9.27 -16.34
C ILE A 41 -15.20 -8.30 -15.25
N ILE A 42 -15.51 -8.58 -13.98
CA ILE A 42 -15.11 -7.73 -12.86
C ILE A 42 -13.59 -7.73 -12.70
N ILE A 43 -12.96 -8.91 -12.70
CA ILE A 43 -11.49 -9.03 -12.62
C ILE A 43 -10.82 -8.28 -13.78
N ALA A 44 -11.32 -8.46 -15.01
CA ALA A 44 -10.79 -7.76 -16.18
C ALA A 44 -11.00 -6.24 -16.11
N SER A 45 -12.11 -5.77 -15.54
CA SER A 45 -12.41 -4.35 -15.37
C SER A 45 -11.48 -3.71 -14.34
N TYR A 46 -11.27 -4.36 -13.19
CA TYR A 46 -10.30 -3.92 -12.19
C TYR A 46 -8.88 -3.90 -12.74
N LYS A 47 -8.46 -4.96 -13.45
CA LYS A 47 -7.14 -5.02 -14.07
C LYS A 47 -6.95 -3.90 -15.11
N ARG A 48 -7.97 -3.61 -15.93
CA ARG A 48 -7.94 -2.50 -16.89
C ARG A 48 -7.80 -1.14 -16.21
N ILE A 49 -8.49 -0.93 -15.08
CA ILE A 49 -8.37 0.32 -14.31
C ILE A 49 -6.98 0.43 -13.70
N ALA A 50 -6.45 -0.65 -13.11
CA ALA A 50 -5.11 -0.68 -12.54
C ALA A 50 -4.01 -0.41 -13.60
N ASP A 51 -4.18 -0.96 -14.81
CA ASP A 51 -3.25 -0.76 -15.93
C ASP A 51 -3.44 0.61 -16.64
N SER A 52 -4.52 1.34 -16.36
CA SER A 52 -4.80 2.64 -16.96
C SER A 52 -3.87 3.74 -16.46
N SER A 53 -3.78 4.86 -17.19
CA SER A 53 -3.03 6.04 -16.74
C SER A 53 -3.51 6.58 -15.38
N VAL A 54 -4.81 6.44 -15.07
CA VAL A 54 -5.38 6.83 -13.78
C VAL A 54 -4.93 5.88 -12.68
N GLY A 55 -4.94 4.56 -12.94
CA GLY A 55 -4.44 3.55 -12.00
C GLY A 55 -2.96 3.71 -11.72
N GLN A 56 -2.17 3.98 -12.75
CA GLN A 56 -0.74 4.28 -12.63
C GLN A 56 -0.49 5.61 -11.89
N ALA A 57 -1.29 6.65 -12.17
CA ALA A 57 -1.18 7.94 -11.48
C ALA A 57 -1.56 7.83 -9.99
N LEU A 58 -2.55 7.00 -9.65
CA LEU A 58 -2.89 6.69 -8.25
C LEU A 58 -1.76 5.93 -7.55
N LYS A 59 -1.09 5.00 -8.24
CA LYS A 59 0.13 4.36 -7.72
C LYS A 59 1.28 5.35 -7.52
N MET A 60 1.49 6.25 -8.48
CA MET A 60 2.51 7.30 -8.37
C MET A 60 2.20 8.33 -7.28
N ALA A 61 0.91 8.52 -6.94
CA ALA A 61 0.48 9.42 -5.88
C ALA A 61 0.64 8.85 -4.46
N GLU A 62 1.11 7.61 -4.33
CA GLU A 62 1.45 6.98 -3.06
C GLU A 62 2.86 6.36 -3.12
N GLU A 63 3.77 6.96 -3.91
CA GLU A 63 5.16 6.50 -3.99
C GLU A 63 5.88 6.79 -2.68
N VAL A 64 6.28 5.73 -1.98
CA VAL A 64 7.06 5.78 -0.74
C VAL A 64 8.39 5.07 -0.98
N ILE A 65 9.50 5.77 -0.77
CA ILE A 65 10.85 5.21 -0.87
C ILE A 65 11.53 5.41 0.48
N LEU A 66 12.11 4.34 1.04
CA LEU A 66 12.89 4.39 2.27
C LEU A 66 14.38 4.22 1.94
N LEU A 67 15.17 5.24 2.26
CA LEU A 67 16.64 5.17 2.23
C LEU A 67 17.13 4.85 3.63
N ASP A 68 17.77 3.70 3.80
CA ASP A 68 18.28 3.26 5.09
C ASP A 68 19.51 2.37 4.94
N ILE A 69 20.26 2.18 6.03
CA ILE A 69 21.37 1.23 6.08
C ILE A 69 20.93 -0.06 6.77
N LEU A 70 21.48 -1.18 6.30
CA LEU A 70 21.24 -2.48 6.91
C LEU A 70 21.73 -2.44 8.38
N GLY A 71 20.80 -2.51 9.32
CA GLY A 71 21.10 -2.59 10.76
C GLY A 71 21.01 -1.29 11.58
N SER A 72 20.75 -0.10 11.02
CA SER A 72 20.64 1.13 11.84
C SER A 72 19.25 1.74 12.03
N SER A 73 18.20 1.26 11.35
CA SER A 73 16.83 1.62 11.72
C SER A 73 15.87 0.42 11.60
N PHE A 74 15.81 -0.39 12.65
CA PHE A 74 14.77 -1.44 12.74
C PHE A 74 13.38 -0.83 12.83
N GLY A 75 13.24 0.29 13.54
CA GLY A 75 11.95 0.93 13.77
C GLY A 75 11.23 1.32 12.47
N MET A 76 11.93 1.86 11.48
CA MET A 76 11.26 2.41 10.30
C MET A 76 10.67 1.33 9.38
N ARG A 77 11.46 0.29 9.08
CA ARG A 77 10.97 -0.86 8.30
C ARG A 77 9.81 -1.54 8.99
N ILE A 78 9.95 -1.81 10.29
CA ILE A 78 8.89 -2.44 11.09
C ILE A 78 7.63 -1.57 11.09
N THR A 79 7.74 -0.26 11.31
CA THR A 79 6.57 0.64 11.29
C THR A 79 5.85 0.65 9.95
N LEU A 80 6.57 0.70 8.83
CA LEU A 80 5.95 0.66 7.51
C LEU A 80 5.29 -0.70 7.23
N GLU A 81 5.94 -1.80 7.63
CA GLU A 81 5.43 -3.16 7.49
C GLU A 81 4.21 -3.44 8.38
N GLU A 82 4.23 -2.99 9.64
CA GLU A 82 3.12 -3.10 10.59
C GLU A 82 1.89 -2.31 10.12
N LYS A 83 2.12 -1.14 9.49
CA LYS A 83 1.08 -0.36 8.82
C LYS A 83 0.80 -0.85 7.40
N GLY A 84 1.38 -1.95 6.92
CA GLY A 84 1.11 -2.47 5.56
C GLY A 84 1.26 -1.42 4.45
N ILE A 85 2.14 -0.44 4.64
CA ILE A 85 2.42 0.60 3.64
C ILE A 85 3.38 -0.02 2.64
N GLU A 86 3.03 -0.02 1.35
CA GLU A 86 3.96 -0.44 0.30
C GLU A 86 5.07 0.62 0.17
N TYR A 87 6.33 0.20 0.22
CA TYR A 87 7.48 1.08 0.06
C TYR A 87 8.59 0.42 -0.75
N GLU A 88 9.36 1.23 -1.47
CA GLU A 88 10.61 0.81 -2.10
C GLU A 88 11.76 0.98 -1.11
N TYR A 89 12.42 -0.11 -0.73
CA TYR A 89 13.63 -0.06 0.09
C TYR A 89 14.87 0.14 -0.77
N LYS A 90 15.67 1.17 -0.46
CA LYS A 90 17.00 1.36 -1.06
C LYS A 90 18.04 1.39 0.05
N GLU A 91 18.93 0.41 -0.02
CA GLU A 91 20.07 0.33 0.88
C GLU A 91 21.08 1.42 0.54
N GLU A 92 21.45 2.21 1.55
CA GLU A 92 22.48 3.24 1.43
C GLU A 92 23.80 2.77 2.05
N ASN A 93 24.91 3.19 1.46
CA ASN A 93 26.24 2.98 2.03
C ASN A 93 26.75 4.29 2.63
N MET A 94 27.05 4.30 3.94
CA MET A 94 27.53 5.51 4.62
C MET A 94 28.96 5.90 4.24
N LEU A 95 29.76 4.95 3.74
CA LEU A 95 31.12 5.18 3.24
C LEU A 95 31.12 5.69 1.80
N ASP A 96 30.16 5.25 0.99
CA ASP A 96 29.98 5.64 -0.42
C ASP A 96 28.52 6.07 -0.65
N LYS A 97 28.23 7.33 -0.34
CA LYS A 97 26.86 7.86 -0.29
C LYS A 97 26.29 8.00 -1.69
N SER A 98 25.05 7.54 -1.90
CA SER A 98 24.41 7.69 -3.20
C SER A 98 24.17 9.17 -3.55
N PRO A 99 24.18 9.54 -4.85
CA PRO A 99 23.80 10.88 -5.29
C PRO A 99 22.40 11.29 -4.83
N MET A 100 21.51 10.31 -4.67
CA MET A 100 20.13 10.54 -4.25
C MET A 100 20.05 10.95 -2.78
N LEU A 101 20.79 10.28 -1.90
CA LEU A 101 20.89 10.67 -0.49
C LEU A 101 21.48 12.08 -0.33
N LEU A 102 22.50 12.40 -1.15
CA LEU A 102 23.13 13.72 -1.15
C LEU A 102 22.17 14.83 -1.60
N GLN A 103 21.30 14.56 -2.58
CA GLN A 103 20.33 15.53 -3.08
C GLN A 103 19.15 15.73 -2.11
N MET A 104 18.72 14.66 -1.45
CA MET A 104 17.50 14.66 -0.64
C MET A 104 17.74 15.11 0.81
N ASN A 105 18.93 14.86 1.37
CA ASN A 105 19.34 15.32 2.69
C ASN A 105 20.62 16.15 2.60
N LEU A 106 20.52 17.36 2.04
CA LEU A 106 21.66 18.28 1.84
C LEU A 106 22.33 18.70 3.15
N VAL A 107 21.56 18.74 4.25
CA VAL A 107 22.00 19.29 5.55
C VAL A 107 22.73 18.24 6.38
N HIS A 108 22.14 17.06 6.58
CA HIS A 108 22.69 16.05 7.48
C HIS A 108 23.36 14.89 6.72
N LYS A 109 22.92 14.59 5.48
CA LYS A 109 23.43 13.46 4.68
C LYS A 109 23.44 12.14 5.48
N MET A 110 22.46 11.98 6.37
CA MET A 110 22.27 10.83 7.26
C MET A 110 20.97 10.12 6.90
N VAL A 111 20.93 8.82 7.18
CA VAL A 111 19.74 7.97 7.13
C VAL A 111 19.13 7.81 8.53
N PRO A 112 17.84 7.46 8.67
CA PRO A 112 16.87 7.17 7.59
C PRO A 112 16.34 8.43 6.88
N VAL A 113 15.99 8.28 5.60
CA VAL A 113 15.26 9.29 4.81
C VAL A 113 14.06 8.61 4.17
N LEU A 114 12.86 9.13 4.45
CA LEU A 114 11.63 8.70 3.78
C LEU A 114 11.31 9.69 2.66
N ILE A 115 11.10 9.21 1.44
CA ILE A 115 10.65 10.04 0.33
C ILE A 115 9.21 9.64 0.04
N HIS A 116 8.28 10.57 0.21
CA HIS A 116 6.88 10.37 -0.13
C HIS A 116 6.47 11.37 -1.22
N ASN A 117 6.05 10.87 -2.39
CA ASN A 117 5.67 11.69 -3.55
C ASN A 117 6.75 12.72 -3.93
N GLY A 118 8.01 12.27 -3.98
CA GLY A 118 9.17 13.10 -4.30
C GLY A 118 9.57 14.11 -3.22
N LYS A 119 8.90 14.15 -2.06
CA LYS A 119 9.27 15.00 -0.94
C LYS A 119 10.11 14.20 0.06
N PRO A 120 11.34 14.65 0.39
CA PRO A 120 12.16 13.98 1.40
C PRO A 120 11.78 14.43 2.81
N ILE A 121 11.61 13.48 3.71
CA ILE A 121 11.44 13.63 5.15
C ILE A 121 12.67 13.00 5.80
N CYS A 122 13.40 13.81 6.55
CA CYS A 122 14.60 13.41 7.29
C CYS A 122 14.30 13.36 8.79
N GLU A 123 15.18 12.71 9.57
CA GLU A 123 15.05 12.45 11.01
C GLU A 123 14.04 11.36 11.36
N SER A 124 14.49 10.32 12.06
CA SER A 124 13.67 9.14 12.38
C SER A 124 12.38 9.48 13.12
N LEU A 125 12.44 10.38 14.11
CA LEU A 125 11.27 10.77 14.90
C LEU A 125 10.26 11.57 14.07
N VAL A 126 10.75 12.44 13.19
CA VAL A 126 9.89 13.23 12.30
C VAL A 126 9.22 12.33 11.27
N ILE A 127 9.95 11.34 10.74
CA ILE A 127 9.38 10.35 9.83
C ILE A 127 8.26 9.54 10.51
N LEU A 128 8.43 9.12 11.77
CA LEU A 128 7.36 8.40 12.50
C LEU A 128 6.10 9.26 12.68
N GLN A 129 6.27 10.51 13.12
CA GLN A 129 5.14 11.46 13.24
C GLN A 129 4.45 11.68 11.89
N TYR A 130 5.24 11.84 10.83
CA TYR A 130 4.73 12.00 9.47
C TYR A 130 3.90 10.79 9.02
N ILE A 131 4.39 9.58 9.28
CA ILE A 131 3.66 8.34 8.94
C ILE A 131 2.33 8.28 9.70
N ASP A 132 2.32 8.63 10.98
CA ASP A 132 1.09 8.69 11.77
C ASP A 132 0.11 9.72 11.22
N GLU A 133 0.57 10.92 10.86
CA GLU A 133 -0.29 11.98 10.33
C GLU A 133 -0.90 11.63 8.97
N VAL A 134 -0.08 11.12 8.04
CA VAL A 134 -0.51 10.85 6.65
C VAL A 134 -1.44 9.63 6.58
N TRP A 135 -1.12 8.56 7.31
CA TRP A 135 -1.88 7.32 7.28
C TRP A 135 -2.79 7.11 8.49
N LYS A 136 -3.12 8.20 9.22
CA LYS A 136 -4.03 8.20 10.38
C LYS A 136 -5.38 7.52 10.14
N HIS A 137 -5.87 7.62 8.91
CA HIS A 137 -7.16 7.08 8.51
C HIS A 137 -7.14 5.57 8.19
N LYS A 138 -5.93 4.99 8.00
CA LYS A 138 -5.76 3.58 7.66
C LYS A 138 -5.42 2.71 8.89
N PHE A 139 -4.77 3.27 9.92
CA PHE A 139 -4.27 2.50 11.08
C PHE A 139 -4.46 3.25 12.41
N PRO A 140 -4.49 2.54 13.55
CA PRO A 140 -4.42 3.17 14.87
C PRO A 140 -3.15 4.02 15.01
N ASP A 141 -3.23 5.09 15.80
CA ASP A 141 -2.09 5.98 16.11
C ASP A 141 -0.94 5.15 16.74
N LEU A 142 0.31 5.30 16.26
CA LEU A 142 1.47 4.60 16.88
C LEU A 142 1.77 5.15 18.28
N LEU A 143 1.53 6.45 18.46
CA LEU A 143 1.63 7.09 19.76
C LEU A 143 0.31 6.86 20.49
N THR A 144 0.31 5.96 21.47
CA THR A 144 -0.78 5.93 22.45
C THR A 144 -0.90 7.33 23.03
N SER A 145 -2.09 7.93 22.92
CA SER A 145 -2.39 9.12 23.68
C SER A 145 -2.41 8.68 25.14
N ASP A 146 -1.25 8.79 25.79
CA ASP A 146 -1.11 8.56 27.22
C ASP A 146 -2.03 9.58 27.92
N THR A 147 -3.24 9.12 28.25
CA THR A 147 -4.20 9.80 29.13
C THR A 147 -3.72 9.83 30.56
#